data_AF-A0A7V7WYL9-F1
#
_entry.id   AF-A0A7V7WYL9-F1
#
_cell.length_a   1.000
_cell.length_b   1.000
_cell.length_c   1.000
_cell.angle_alpha   90.00
_cell.angle_beta   90.00
_cell.angle_gamma   90.00
#
_symmetry.space_group_name_H-M   'P 1'
#
loop_
_entity.id
_entity.type
_entity.pdbx_description
1 polymer ?
#
loop_
_entity_poly.entity_id
_entity_poly.type
_entity_poly.pdbx_seq_one_letter_code
_entity_poly.pdbx_strand_id
1 'polypeptide(L)'
;MADDLALREQLVAAVRELDRLGLNRGSTGNASVRGSALDGCWITPTGMGAEAGVDDLVWLGDDGGVRGAWQPSSEAPFHRAVYAARADLHAVVHV
;
A
#
# COMPACT_ATOMS: atom_id res chain seq x y z
N MET A 1 0.67 -0.57 -18.96
CA MET A 1 0.25 -0.68 -17.55
C MET A 1 -1.01 0.13 -17.42
N ALA A 2 -2.08 -0.39 -16.81
CA ALA A 2 -3.15 0.49 -16.39
C ALA A 2 -2.52 1.54 -15.47
N ASP A 3 -2.78 2.81 -15.75
CA ASP A 3 -2.18 3.89 -15.01
C ASP A 3 -2.89 4.02 -13.66
N ASP A 4 -2.45 3.23 -12.68
CA ASP A 4 -2.92 3.27 -11.29
C ASP A 4 -2.44 4.53 -10.56
N LEU A 5 -1.97 5.58 -11.26
CA LEU A 5 -1.51 6.83 -10.66
C LEU A 5 -2.57 7.42 -9.70
N ALA A 6 -3.83 7.50 -10.13
CA ALA A 6 -4.90 8.03 -9.27
C ALA A 6 -5.10 7.21 -7.98
N LEU A 7 -4.98 5.87 -8.05
CA LEU A 7 -5.06 5.00 -6.86
C LEU A 7 -3.87 5.21 -5.93
N ARG A 8 -2.67 5.34 -6.50
CA ARG A 8 -1.44 5.62 -5.74
C ARG A 8 -1.49 6.98 -5.05
N GLU A 9 -1.99 8.00 -5.74
CA GLU A 9 -2.22 9.34 -5.16
C GLU A 9 -3.21 9.28 -3.99
N GLN A 10 -4.32 8.54 -4.14
CA GLN A 10 -5.30 8.34 -3.07
C GLN A 10 -4.69 7.60 -1.88
N LEU A 11 -3.87 6.57 -2.11
CA LEU A 11 -3.20 5.83 -1.04
C LEU A 11 -2.24 6.73 -0.26
N VAL A 12 -1.40 7.50 -0.96
CA VAL A 12 -0.48 8.47 -0.32
C VAL A 12 -1.24 9.52 0.47
N ALA A 13 -2.35 10.04 -0.07
CA ALA A 13 -3.19 11.00 0.63
C ALA A 13 -3.79 10.41 1.91
N ALA A 14 -4.25 9.16 1.88
CA ALA A 14 -4.79 8.47 3.05
C ALA A 14 -3.72 8.29 4.14
N VAL A 15 -2.51 7.85 3.79
CA VAL A 15 -1.40 7.68 4.75
C VAL A 15 -1.03 9.01 5.41
N ARG A 16 -0.98 10.10 4.63
CA ARG A 16 -0.72 11.45 5.16
C ARG A 16 -1.84 11.93 6.09
N GLU A 17 -3.09 11.61 5.77
CA GLU A 17 -4.21 11.97 6.63
C GLU A 17 -4.19 11.21 7.97
N LEU A 18 -3.81 9.94 7.96
CA LEU A 18 -3.63 9.14 9.19
C LEU A 18 -2.55 9.72 10.10
N ASP A 19 -1.41 10.14 9.54
CA ASP A 19 -0.35 10.81 10.29
C ASP A 19 -0.79 12.19 10.81
N ARG A 20 -1.50 12.99 9.97
CA ARG A 20 -2.07 14.27 10.37
C ARG A 20 -3.06 14.15 11.53
N LEU A 21 -3.83 13.06 11.58
CA LEU A 21 -4.76 12.74 12.66
C LEU A 21 -4.04 12.16 13.90
N GLY A 22 -2.74 11.90 13.84
CA GLY A 22 -1.94 11.30 14.91
C GLY A 22 -2.21 9.82 15.13
N LEU A 23 -2.84 9.14 14.15
CA LEU A 23 -3.13 7.71 14.18
C LEU A 23 -1.89 6.89 13.82
N ASN A 24 -1.07 7.40 12.89
CA ASN A 24 0.26 6.88 12.60
C ASN A 24 1.31 7.86 13.14
N ARG A 25 2.49 7.39 13.56
CA ARG A 25 3.62 8.24 13.97
C ARG A 25 4.92 7.72 13.38
N GLY A 26 5.54 8.51 12.50
CA GLY A 26 6.77 8.12 11.83
C GLY A 26 6.51 6.95 10.87
N SER A 27 7.30 5.89 10.96
CA SER A 27 7.18 4.71 10.08
C SER A 27 6.19 3.64 10.58
N THR A 28 5.35 3.97 11.56
CA THR A 28 4.32 3.04 12.06
C THR A 28 3.06 3.11 11.20
N GLY A 29 2.37 1.98 11.07
CA GLY A 29 1.21 1.85 10.21
C GLY A 29 1.58 1.70 8.74
N ASN A 30 0.68 1.09 7.97
CA ASN A 30 0.85 0.89 6.54
C ASN A 30 -0.50 0.74 5.86
N ALA A 31 -0.52 0.96 4.55
CA ALA A 31 -1.73 0.87 3.78
C ALA A 31 -1.45 0.25 2.42
N SER A 32 -2.45 -0.45 1.88
CA SER A 32 -2.42 -0.94 0.51
C SER A 32 -3.76 -0.75 -0.19
N VAL A 33 -3.71 -0.72 -1.52
CA VAL A 33 -4.87 -0.67 -2.41
C VAL A 33 -4.68 -1.65 -3.57
N ARG A 34 -5.71 -2.44 -3.90
CA ARG A 34 -5.67 -3.35 -5.05
C ARG A 34 -5.46 -2.58 -6.35
N GLY A 35 -4.67 -3.14 -7.27
CA GLY A 35 -4.51 -2.57 -8.61
C GLY A 35 -5.79 -2.71 -9.45
N SER A 36 -5.95 -1.83 -10.45
CA SER A 36 -7.17 -1.80 -11.27
C SER A 36 -7.24 -2.89 -12.35
N ALA A 37 -6.08 -3.36 -12.83
CA ALA A 37 -5.99 -4.26 -13.99
C ALA A 37 -5.09 -5.49 -13.81
N LEU A 38 -4.34 -5.55 -12.71
CA LEU A 38 -3.42 -6.64 -12.42
C LEU A 38 -3.75 -7.23 -11.04
N ASP A 39 -3.59 -8.55 -10.92
CA ASP A 39 -3.75 -9.26 -9.65
C ASP A 39 -2.61 -8.89 -8.68
N GLY A 40 -2.94 -8.06 -7.71
CA GLY A 40 -2.00 -7.54 -6.72
C GLY A 40 -2.46 -6.22 -6.13
N CYS A 41 -1.55 -5.56 -5.43
CA CYS A 41 -1.81 -4.29 -4.78
C CYS A 41 -0.58 -3.37 -4.78
N TRP A 42 -0.84 -2.08 -4.66
CA TRP A 42 0.14 -1.09 -4.25
C TRP A 42 0.16 -1.02 -2.73
N ILE A 43 1.34 -1.06 -2.12
CA ILE A 43 1.54 -1.00 -0.67
C ILE A 43 2.61 0.03 -0.32
N THR A 44 2.49 0.65 0.85
CA THR A 44 3.55 1.51 1.40
C THR A 44 4.86 0.75 1.57
N PRO A 45 6.02 1.40 1.34
CA PRO A 45 7.31 0.76 1.52
C PRO A 45 7.64 0.57 3.00
N THR A 46 8.60 -0.31 3.29
CA THR A 46 9.12 -0.48 4.65
C THR A 46 9.87 0.76 5.12
N GLY A 47 9.67 1.15 6.39
CA GLY A 47 10.42 2.23 7.02
C GLY A 47 10.04 3.65 6.59
N MET A 48 8.95 3.83 5.82
CA MET A 48 8.44 5.16 5.47
C MET A 48 6.96 5.31 5.81
N GLY A 49 6.58 6.49 6.30
CA GLY A 49 5.22 6.88 6.60
C GLY A 49 4.68 7.93 5.60
N ALA A 50 4.22 9.06 6.14
CA ALA A 50 3.58 10.15 5.40
C ALA A 50 4.49 10.86 4.38
N GLU A 51 5.81 10.71 4.52
CA GLU A 51 6.82 11.24 3.61
C GLU A 51 6.86 10.50 2.26
N ALA A 52 6.31 9.29 2.17
CA ALA A 52 6.29 8.52 0.92
C ALA A 52 5.54 9.26 -0.19
N GLY A 53 6.13 9.25 -1.40
CA GLY A 53 5.51 9.68 -2.64
C GLY A 53 4.90 8.51 -3.42
N VAL A 54 4.22 8.83 -4.52
CA VAL A 54 3.58 7.83 -5.41
C VAL A 54 4.58 6.86 -6.06
N ASP A 55 5.82 7.32 -6.26
CA ASP A 55 6.91 6.52 -6.83
C ASP A 55 7.63 5.67 -5.79
N ASP A 56 7.40 5.93 -4.51
CA ASP A 56 7.95 5.14 -3.41
C ASP A 56 7.08 3.90 -3.09
N LEU A 57 5.82 3.91 -3.55
CA LEU A 57 4.91 2.79 -3.38
C LEU A 57 5.41 1.55 -4.13
N VAL A 58 5.21 0.40 -3.50
CA VAL A 58 5.69 -0.88 -3.99
C VAL A 58 4.51 -1.68 -4.52
N TRP A 59 4.64 -2.21 -5.73
CA TRP A 59 3.69 -3.18 -6.27
C TRP A 59 4.01 -4.57 -5.70
N LEU A 60 2.99 -5.23 -5.17
CA LEU A 60 3.02 -6.61 -4.70
C LEU A 60 1.96 -7.41 -5.47
N GLY A 61 2.41 -8.32 -6.33
CA GLY A 61 1.56 -9.26 -7.04
C GLY A 61 1.01 -10.36 -6.12
N ASP A 62 -0.13 -10.92 -6.49
CA ASP A 62 -0.73 -12.06 -5.76
C ASP A 62 0.12 -13.34 -5.85
N ASP A 63 1.04 -13.40 -6.81
CA ASP A 63 2.08 -14.42 -6.95
C ASP A 63 3.30 -14.19 -6.03
N GLY A 64 3.36 -13.04 -5.36
CA GLY A 64 4.50 -12.60 -4.54
C GLY A 64 5.55 -11.80 -5.30
N GLY A 65 5.34 -11.49 -6.58
CA GLY A 65 6.23 -10.64 -7.36
C GLY A 65 6.25 -9.21 -6.82
N VAL A 66 7.42 -8.61 -6.70
CA VAL A 66 7.62 -7.25 -6.19
C VAL A 66 8.15 -6.34 -7.30
N ARG A 67 7.60 -5.13 -7.44
CA ARG A 67 8.11 -4.10 -8.36
C ARG A 67 8.10 -2.72 -7.70
N GLY A 68 9.13 -1.91 -7.97
CA GLY A 68 9.33 -0.59 -7.37
C GLY A 68 10.79 -0.38 -6.99
N ALA A 69 11.13 0.82 -6.51
CA ALA A 69 12.48 1.14 -6.06
C ALA A 69 12.77 0.70 -4.61
N TRP A 70 11.72 0.37 -3.85
CA TRP A 70 11.79 0.07 -2.42
C TRP A 70 11.29 -1.33 -2.08
N GLN A 71 11.54 -1.76 -0.85
CA GLN A 71 10.95 -2.97 -0.29
C GLN A 71 9.54 -2.67 0.25
N PRO A 72 8.57 -3.58 0.09
CA PRO A 72 7.24 -3.39 0.64
C PRO A 72 7.29 -3.39 2.18
N SER A 73 6.23 -2.90 2.84
CA SER A 73 6.05 -3.05 4.29
C SER A 73 6.37 -4.48 4.76
N SER A 74 6.99 -4.61 5.94
CA SER A 74 7.21 -5.93 6.58
C SER A 74 5.90 -6.68 6.86
N GLU A 75 4.76 -5.98 6.86
CA GLU A 75 3.43 -6.54 7.08
C GLU A 75 2.69 -6.83 5.76
N ALA A 76 3.37 -6.73 4.61
CA ALA A 76 2.83 -7.14 3.31
C ALA A 76 2.17 -8.55 3.29
N PRO A 77 2.71 -9.57 3.99
CA PRO A 77 2.04 -10.87 4.09
C PRO A 77 0.63 -10.79 4.71
N PHE A 78 0.39 -9.89 5.66
CA PHE A 78 -0.93 -9.67 6.26
C PHE A 78 -1.91 -9.10 5.24
N HIS A 79 -1.52 -8.07 4.48
CA HIS A 79 -2.36 -7.48 3.44
C HIS A 79 -2.74 -8.50 2.36
N ARG A 80 -1.77 -9.32 1.91
CA ARG A 80 -2.02 -10.39 0.93
C ARG A 80 -2.99 -11.44 1.48
N ALA A 81 -2.87 -11.82 2.75
CA ALA A 81 -3.78 -12.77 3.38
C ALA A 81 -5.22 -12.22 3.46
N VAL A 82 -5.39 -10.93 3.79
CA VAL A 82 -6.70 -10.27 3.79
C VAL A 82 -7.32 -10.30 2.40
N TYR A 83 -6.56 -9.93 1.38
CA TYR A 83 -7.03 -9.95 -0.01
C TYR A 83 -7.33 -11.35 -0.52
N ALA A 84 -6.53 -12.36 -0.17
CA ALA A 84 -6.82 -13.74 -0.54
C ALA A 84 -8.10 -14.27 0.12
N ALA A 85 -8.37 -13.88 1.37
CA ALA A 85 -9.57 -14.29 2.10
C ALA A 85 -10.84 -13.52 1.67
N ARG A 86 -10.68 -12.29 1.15
CA ARG A 86 -11.77 -11.36 0.85
C ARG A 86 -11.54 -10.63 -0.47
N ALA A 87 -12.10 -11.19 -1.53
CA ALA A 87 -12.05 -10.60 -2.87
C ALA A 87 -12.86 -9.30 -3.01
N ASP A 88 -13.82 -9.05 -2.12
CA ASP A 88 -14.65 -7.85 -2.08
C ASP A 88 -13.97 -6.63 -1.43
N LEU A 89 -12.78 -6.82 -0.83
CA LEU A 89 -12.00 -5.74 -0.24
C LEU A 89 -10.99 -5.17 -1.25
N HIS A 90 -10.93 -3.85 -1.33
CA HIS A 90 -10.07 -3.12 -2.28
C HIS A 90 -8.94 -2.32 -1.62
N ALA A 91 -9.00 -2.10 -0.31
CA ALA A 91 -7.98 -1.40 0.44
C ALA A 91 -7.85 -1.98 1.86
N VAL A 92 -6.65 -1.90 2.42
CA VAL A 92 -6.35 -2.29 3.80
C VAL A 92 -5.52 -1.19 4.43
N VAL A 93 -5.89 -0.81 5.65
CA VAL A 93 -5.17 0.16 6.47
C VAL A 93 -4.85 -0.49 7.81
N HIS A 94 -3.58 -0.45 8.19
CA HIS A 94 -3.07 -0.85 9.50
C HIS A 94 -2.49 0.38 10.20
N VAL A 95 -2.93 0.64 11.43
CA VAL A 95 -2.58 1.81 12.25
C VAL A 95 -2.00 1.37 13.58
#